data_AF-A0A2G5CM37-F1
#
_entry.id   AF-A0A2G5CM37-F1
#
_cell.length_a   1.000
_cell.length_b   1.000
_cell.length_c   1.000
_cell.angle_alpha   90.00
_cell.angle_beta   90.00
_cell.angle_gamma   90.00
#
_symmetry.space_group_name_H-M   'P 1'
#
loop_
_entity.id
_entity.type
_entity.pdbx_description
1 polymer ?
#
loop_
_entity_poly.entity_id
_entity_poly.type
_entity_poly.pdbx_seq_one_letter_code
_entity_poly.pdbx_strand_id
1 'polypeptide(L)'
;MLSDEDDPDFIAIKEKLKTSLQRLFYLEKENEQLKEEVAQLKAKVRSNKIAQNIGKHSVLLRKKLITGNNIGTDYQKQIVESQISEDCPAVEKLICRPDPPETTQKMEEQTLVPKPPPRPIPDLSVKENERNGRPAIGPPPPPPPPPPSKFSAGSANVVRRVPGVMEFYHSLTRKDSRIDSNTSIAGVQIAANARNMIGEIENRSRYLMAIKSDVETQGDLIRFLTKEVVNATFKDIADVEALVKWLDRELSYLVDERAVLKHFPEWPEQKADAMREAAFSYRDLFNLKSEVASFKDNPKEPLSLALKRMQALQDR
;
A
#
# COMPACT_ATOMS: atom_id res chain seq x y z
N MET A 1 9.31 13.27 72.21
CA MET A 1 8.70 12.52 71.11
C MET A 1 7.39 13.22 70.78
N LEU A 2 7.41 14.13 69.80
CA LEU A 2 6.19 14.48 69.07
C LEU A 2 6.04 13.40 67.99
N SER A 3 4.83 12.93 67.76
CA SER A 3 4.57 11.94 66.71
C SER A 3 4.38 12.67 65.38
N ASP A 4 5.20 12.37 64.38
CA ASP A 4 5.06 12.94 63.02
C ASP A 4 3.77 12.49 62.29
N GLU A 5 2.91 11.71 62.95
CA GLU A 5 1.58 11.31 62.48
C GLU A 5 0.55 12.46 62.45
N ASP A 6 0.77 13.55 63.20
CA ASP A 6 -0.15 14.70 63.30
C ASP A 6 0.20 15.86 62.35
N ASP A 7 1.22 15.73 61.49
CA ASP A 7 1.58 16.74 60.48
C ASP A 7 0.51 16.77 59.36
N PRO A 8 -0.17 17.92 59.11
CA PRO A 8 -1.20 18.03 58.08
C PRO A 8 -0.70 17.69 56.67
N ASP A 9 0.56 17.96 56.34
CA ASP A 9 1.13 17.63 55.02
C ASP A 9 1.38 16.11 54.90
N PHE A 10 1.84 15.47 55.97
CA PHE A 10 1.97 14.01 56.05
C PHE A 10 0.61 13.32 55.91
N ILE A 11 -0.42 13.80 56.62
CA ILE A 11 -1.80 13.29 56.53
C ILE A 11 -2.35 13.45 55.10
N ALA A 12 -2.13 14.60 54.45
CA ALA A 12 -2.56 14.85 53.08
C ALA A 12 -1.87 13.89 52.08
N ILE A 13 -0.57 13.61 52.25
CA ILE A 13 0.16 12.64 51.43
C ILE A 13 -0.35 11.20 51.67
N LYS A 14 -0.62 10.84 52.93
CA LYS A 14 -1.14 9.53 53.36
C LYS A 14 -2.51 9.22 52.75
N GLU A 15 -3.44 10.18 52.78
CA GLU A 15 -4.75 10.04 52.10
C GLU A 15 -4.61 10.03 50.57
N LYS A 16 -3.74 10.86 49.98
CA LYS A 16 -3.50 10.85 48.52
C LYS A 16 -2.92 9.51 48.04
N LEU A 17 -2.01 8.89 48.80
CA LEU A 17 -1.47 7.56 48.54
C LEU A 17 -2.58 6.49 48.61
N LYS A 18 -3.40 6.52 49.66
CA LYS A 18 -4.55 5.62 49.84
C LYS A 18 -5.58 5.74 48.71
N THR A 19 -5.94 6.94 48.29
CA THR A 19 -6.80 7.18 47.11
C THR A 19 -6.15 6.65 45.83
N SER A 20 -4.82 6.84 45.67
CA SER A 20 -4.08 6.33 44.50
C SER A 20 -4.08 4.79 44.46
N LEU A 21 -3.88 4.12 45.60
CA LEU A 21 -3.94 2.66 45.72
C LEU A 21 -5.34 2.10 45.40
N GLN A 22 -6.40 2.74 45.92
CA GLN A 22 -7.78 2.36 45.56
C GLN A 22 -8.04 2.51 44.05
N ARG A 23 -7.53 3.58 43.43
CA ARG A 23 -7.63 3.79 41.98
C ARG A 23 -6.86 2.74 41.19
N LEU A 24 -5.65 2.36 41.63
CA LEU A 24 -4.86 1.29 40.99
C LEU A 24 -5.60 -0.04 41.05
N PHE A 25 -6.14 -0.43 42.20
CA PHE A 25 -6.92 -1.66 42.36
C PHE A 25 -8.17 -1.69 41.46
N TYR A 26 -8.89 -0.57 41.34
CA TYR A 26 -10.02 -0.46 40.41
C TYR A 26 -9.58 -0.63 38.95
N LEU A 27 -8.53 0.08 38.53
CA LEU A 27 -8.00 0.02 37.16
C LEU A 27 -7.43 -1.36 36.81
N GLU A 28 -6.82 -2.07 37.76
CA GLU A 28 -6.33 -3.43 37.56
C GLU A 28 -7.48 -4.40 37.27
N LYS A 29 -8.56 -4.31 38.05
CA LYS A 29 -9.80 -5.09 37.84
C LYS A 29 -10.49 -4.75 36.52
N GLU A 30 -10.54 -3.48 36.14
CA GLU A 30 -11.06 -3.05 34.83
C GLU A 30 -10.20 -3.60 33.68
N ASN A 31 -8.87 -3.57 33.80
CA ASN A 31 -7.96 -4.16 32.83
C ASN A 31 -8.11 -5.69 32.71
N GLU A 32 -8.41 -6.40 33.80
CA GLU A 32 -8.70 -7.83 33.78
C GLU A 32 -10.00 -8.11 32.99
N GLN A 33 -11.08 -7.38 33.28
CA GLN A 33 -12.34 -7.49 32.54
C GLN A 33 -12.18 -7.18 31.05
N LEU A 34 -11.42 -6.14 30.70
CA LEU A 34 -11.12 -5.79 29.30
C LEU A 34 -10.27 -6.87 28.60
N LYS A 35 -9.34 -7.53 29.30
CA LYS A 35 -8.59 -8.67 28.74
C LYS A 35 -9.52 -9.85 28.42
N GLU A 36 -10.48 -10.15 29.30
CA GLU A 36 -11.49 -11.18 29.07
C GLU A 36 -12.40 -10.84 27.88
N GLU A 37 -12.93 -9.62 27.82
CA GLU A 37 -13.77 -9.17 26.69
C GLU A 37 -12.99 -9.26 25.37
N VAL A 38 -11.74 -8.81 25.34
CA VAL A 38 -10.86 -8.92 24.16
C VAL A 38 -10.62 -10.38 23.77
N ALA A 39 -10.48 -11.30 24.73
CA ALA A 39 -10.36 -12.74 24.45
C ALA A 39 -11.65 -13.31 23.83
N GLN A 40 -12.82 -12.98 24.39
CA GLN A 40 -14.13 -13.38 23.88
C GLN A 40 -14.39 -12.82 22.47
N LEU A 41 -14.11 -11.54 22.23
CA LEU A 41 -14.24 -10.90 20.92
C LEU A 41 -13.28 -11.52 19.89
N LYS A 42 -12.02 -11.81 20.26
CA LYS A 42 -11.08 -12.55 19.39
C LYS A 42 -11.61 -13.94 19.03
N ALA A 43 -12.21 -14.66 19.98
CA ALA A 43 -12.85 -15.96 19.70
C ALA A 43 -14.06 -15.80 18.75
N LYS A 44 -14.91 -14.79 18.96
CA LYS A 44 -16.05 -14.48 18.07
C LYS A 44 -15.62 -14.13 16.65
N VAL A 45 -14.53 -13.35 16.49
CA VAL A 45 -13.94 -13.02 15.19
C VAL A 45 -13.38 -14.26 14.50
N ARG A 46 -12.66 -15.14 15.22
CA ARG A 46 -12.17 -16.43 14.67
C ARG A 46 -13.34 -17.30 14.20
N SER A 47 -14.39 -17.44 15.00
CA SER A 47 -15.61 -18.20 14.65
C SER A 47 -16.29 -17.63 13.39
N ASN A 48 -16.53 -16.32 13.32
CA ASN A 48 -17.11 -15.67 12.14
C ASN A 48 -16.23 -15.82 10.88
N LYS A 49 -14.90 -15.77 11.03
CA LYS A 49 -13.95 -15.97 9.92
C LYS A 49 -14.03 -17.39 9.36
N ILE A 50 -14.15 -18.40 10.23
CA ILE A 50 -14.34 -19.80 9.84
C ILE A 50 -15.68 -19.98 9.12
N ALA A 51 -16.77 -19.43 9.66
CA ALA A 51 -18.10 -19.48 9.04
C ALA A 51 -18.12 -18.84 7.64
N GLN A 52 -17.47 -17.68 7.45
CA GLN A 52 -17.32 -17.06 6.13
C GLN A 52 -16.52 -17.92 5.15
N ASN A 53 -15.52 -18.69 5.61
CA ASN A 53 -14.72 -19.54 4.74
C ASN A 53 -15.51 -20.78 4.26
N ILE A 54 -16.30 -21.37 5.16
CA ILE A 54 -17.24 -22.47 4.84
C ILE A 54 -18.30 -21.98 3.82
N GLY A 55 -18.84 -20.77 4.01
CA GLY A 55 -19.78 -20.17 3.05
C GLY A 55 -19.21 -20.03 1.64
N LYS A 56 -17.93 -19.65 1.51
CA LYS A 56 -17.24 -19.53 0.21
C LYS A 56 -17.05 -20.88 -0.49
N HIS A 57 -16.64 -21.93 0.25
CA HIS A 57 -16.55 -23.29 -0.31
C HIS A 57 -17.93 -23.84 -0.71
N SER A 58 -18.98 -23.58 0.06
CA SER A 58 -20.36 -23.96 -0.26
C SER A 58 -20.86 -23.31 -1.57
N VAL A 59 -20.57 -22.02 -1.77
CA VAL A 59 -20.91 -21.32 -3.03
C VAL A 59 -20.08 -21.83 -4.22
N LEU A 60 -18.79 -22.16 -4.02
CA LEU A 60 -17.96 -22.78 -5.07
C LEU A 60 -18.54 -24.13 -5.54
N LEU A 61 -18.89 -25.01 -4.60
CA LEU A 61 -19.48 -26.31 -4.90
C LEU A 61 -20.83 -26.18 -5.61
N ARG A 62 -21.68 -25.24 -5.17
CA ARG A 62 -22.96 -24.96 -5.82
C ARG A 62 -22.78 -24.41 -7.25
N LYS A 63 -21.75 -23.59 -7.49
CA LYS A 63 -21.43 -23.07 -8.83
C LYS A 63 -20.90 -24.17 -9.76
N LYS A 64 -20.11 -25.12 -9.25
CA LYS A 64 -19.59 -26.26 -10.03
C LYS A 64 -20.70 -27.22 -10.49
N LEU A 65 -21.75 -27.39 -9.68
CA LEU A 65 -22.94 -28.19 -10.04
C LEU A 65 -23.79 -27.53 -11.15
N ILE A 66 -23.84 -26.19 -11.22
CA ILE A 66 -24.62 -25.47 -12.24
C ILE A 66 -23.91 -25.49 -13.62
N THR A 67 -22.58 -25.57 -13.64
CA THR A 67 -21.78 -25.63 -14.88
C THR A 67 -21.66 -27.04 -15.48
N GLY A 68 -22.12 -28.09 -14.78
CA GLY A 68 -21.99 -29.49 -15.22
C GLY A 68 -23.08 -30.01 -16.16
N ASN A 69 -24.21 -29.31 -16.31
CA ASN A 69 -25.36 -29.79 -17.10
C ASN A 69 -25.28 -29.40 -18.58
N ASN A 70 -24.23 -29.85 -19.27
CA ASN A 70 -24.22 -30.01 -20.73
C ASN A 70 -23.06 -30.93 -21.13
N ILE A 71 -23.38 -32.20 -21.38
CA ILE A 71 -22.80 -33.21 -22.29
C ILE A 71 -23.36 -34.55 -21.83
N GLY A 72 -23.97 -35.30 -22.73
CA GLY A 72 -24.60 -36.59 -22.42
C GLY A 72 -23.64 -37.77 -22.46
N THR A 73 -24.16 -38.91 -22.00
CA THR A 73 -23.78 -40.30 -22.32
C THR A 73 -22.40 -40.82 -21.90
N ASP A 74 -22.42 -41.46 -20.72
CA ASP A 74 -22.16 -42.90 -20.52
C ASP A 74 -20.73 -43.44 -20.23
N TYR A 75 -20.71 -44.64 -19.61
CA TYR A 75 -19.59 -45.53 -19.27
C TYR A 75 -18.80 -45.30 -17.96
N GLN A 76 -19.48 -45.61 -16.86
CA GLN A 76 -19.16 -46.72 -15.94
C GLN A 76 -17.68 -47.13 -15.64
N LYS A 77 -17.36 -47.14 -14.32
CA LYS A 77 -16.29 -47.90 -13.61
C LYS A 77 -14.82 -47.73 -14.08
N GLN A 78 -13.96 -47.28 -13.15
CA GLN A 78 -13.20 -48.23 -12.33
C GLN A 78 -12.66 -47.60 -11.03
N ILE A 79 -12.57 -48.43 -9.98
CA ILE A 79 -11.75 -48.20 -8.79
C ILE A 79 -10.36 -48.78 -9.08
N VAL A 80 -9.28 -48.09 -8.72
CA VAL A 80 -8.09 -48.67 -8.04
C VAL A 80 -7.10 -47.57 -7.66
N GLU A 81 -6.49 -47.79 -6.51
CA GLU A 81 -5.46 -47.00 -5.82
C GLU A 81 -4.06 -47.44 -6.29
N SER A 82 -3.04 -46.57 -6.21
CA SER A 82 -1.61 -46.90 -5.96
C SER A 82 -0.63 -45.85 -6.49
N GLN A 83 0.34 -45.54 -5.63
CA GLN A 83 1.54 -44.75 -5.84
C GLN A 83 2.72 -45.56 -6.47
N ILE A 84 3.80 -44.83 -6.82
CA ILE A 84 5.24 -45.23 -6.81
C ILE A 84 5.95 -45.70 -8.13
N SER A 85 7.16 -45.12 -8.29
CA SER A 85 8.38 -45.48 -9.04
C SER A 85 8.51 -45.31 -10.57
N GLU A 86 9.62 -44.62 -10.93
CA GLU A 86 10.80 -45.04 -11.74
C GLU A 86 10.57 -46.02 -12.92
N ASP A 87 11.28 -45.95 -14.06
CA ASP A 87 12.65 -45.45 -14.29
C ASP A 87 12.87 -45.06 -15.79
N CYS A 88 14.02 -44.47 -16.13
CA CYS A 88 14.51 -44.31 -17.51
C CYS A 88 15.68 -45.29 -17.77
N PRO A 89 15.90 -45.79 -19.01
CA PRO A 89 16.89 -45.09 -19.83
C PRO A 89 16.72 -45.14 -21.37
N ALA A 90 17.40 -44.18 -22.00
CA ALA A 90 17.95 -44.04 -23.36
C ALA A 90 17.93 -45.22 -24.37
N VAL A 91 17.94 -44.88 -25.67
CA VAL A 91 19.06 -45.13 -26.63
C VAL A 91 18.67 -44.81 -28.10
N GLU A 92 19.47 -43.96 -28.78
CA GLU A 92 19.65 -43.85 -30.27
C GLU A 92 18.42 -43.53 -31.19
N LYS A 93 18.50 -43.03 -32.45
CA LYS A 93 19.59 -42.59 -33.36
C LYS A 93 19.00 -41.71 -34.51
N LEU A 94 19.86 -40.97 -35.22
CA LEU A 94 19.70 -40.42 -36.62
C LEU A 94 18.60 -39.31 -36.80
N ILE A 95 18.91 -38.07 -37.23
CA ILE A 95 19.33 -37.61 -38.58
C ILE A 95 18.27 -37.99 -39.65
N CYS A 96 17.62 -37.07 -40.39
CA CYS A 96 18.18 -35.92 -41.12
C CYS A 96 17.22 -34.72 -41.36
N ARG A 97 17.80 -33.60 -41.78
CA ARG A 97 17.17 -32.39 -42.34
C ARG A 97 16.66 -32.66 -43.78
N PRO A 98 15.66 -31.94 -44.32
CA PRO A 98 16.01 -30.81 -45.21
C PRO A 98 15.06 -29.58 -45.18
N ASP A 99 15.62 -28.43 -45.54
CA ASP A 99 14.94 -27.18 -45.96
C ASP A 99 15.22 -26.96 -47.48
N PRO A 100 14.68 -25.94 -48.18
CA PRO A 100 13.31 -25.42 -48.30
C PRO A 100 12.85 -25.43 -49.80
N PRO A 101 11.86 -24.61 -50.23
CA PRO A 101 12.26 -23.39 -50.97
C PRO A 101 11.40 -22.12 -50.71
N GLU A 102 11.82 -21.01 -51.34
CA GLU A 102 11.39 -19.62 -51.12
C GLU A 102 10.13 -19.18 -51.92
N THR A 103 9.50 -18.07 -51.48
CA THR A 103 9.08 -16.87 -52.29
C THR A 103 7.91 -16.12 -51.60
N THR A 104 8.10 -15.03 -50.84
CA THR A 104 8.21 -13.57 -51.18
C THR A 104 6.87 -12.79 -51.23
N GLN A 105 6.89 -11.54 -50.70
CA GLN A 105 5.93 -10.40 -50.82
C GLN A 105 4.78 -10.27 -49.79
N LYS A 106 4.27 -9.06 -49.45
CA LYS A 106 4.85 -7.88 -48.74
C LYS A 106 3.74 -6.83 -48.45
N MET A 107 3.49 -6.46 -47.19
CA MET A 107 2.93 -5.18 -46.68
C MET A 107 2.95 -5.25 -45.14
N GLU A 108 3.60 -4.40 -44.34
CA GLU A 108 3.40 -2.94 -44.11
C GLU A 108 1.91 -2.62 -43.83
N GLU A 109 1.48 -1.98 -42.73
CA GLU A 109 2.14 -1.20 -41.66
C GLU A 109 1.18 -1.22 -40.41
N GLN A 110 1.51 -1.03 -39.11
CA GLN A 110 2.60 -0.37 -38.37
C GLN A 110 2.89 -1.10 -37.02
N THR A 111 4.00 -0.79 -36.33
CA THR A 111 4.34 -1.33 -34.98
C THR A 111 4.95 -0.24 -34.08
N LEU A 112 4.51 -0.13 -32.82
CA LEU A 112 5.17 0.72 -31.81
C LEU A 112 6.20 -0.09 -31.01
N VAL A 113 7.45 0.38 -30.99
CA VAL A 113 8.61 -0.30 -30.38
C VAL A 113 9.25 0.62 -29.33
N PRO A 114 9.62 0.12 -28.13
CA PRO A 114 10.34 0.93 -27.13
C PRO A 114 11.76 1.28 -27.60
N LYS A 115 12.26 2.45 -27.19
CA LYS A 115 13.59 2.95 -27.62
C LYS A 115 14.72 2.44 -26.71
N PRO A 116 15.89 2.08 -27.26
CA PRO A 116 17.07 1.70 -26.48
C PRO A 116 17.71 2.92 -25.75
N PRO A 117 18.57 2.68 -24.74
CA PRO A 117 19.15 3.74 -23.90
C PRO A 117 20.12 4.68 -24.67
N PRO A 118 20.22 5.97 -24.28
CA PRO A 118 20.97 6.98 -25.03
C PRO A 118 22.48 7.02 -24.70
N ARG A 119 23.28 7.39 -25.71
CA ARG A 119 24.69 7.85 -25.57
C ARG A 119 24.77 9.40 -25.63
N PRO A 120 25.81 10.04 -25.03
CA PRO A 120 25.84 11.50 -24.79
C PRO A 120 26.53 12.35 -25.89
N ILE A 121 26.59 13.69 -25.65
CA ILE A 121 27.32 14.80 -26.35
C ILE A 121 26.46 15.58 -27.40
N PRO A 122 26.44 16.93 -27.48
CA PRO A 122 26.44 17.97 -26.43
C PRO A 122 25.41 19.13 -26.64
N ASP A 123 25.28 19.96 -25.60
CA ASP A 123 24.66 21.31 -25.44
C ASP A 123 24.25 22.19 -26.67
N LEU A 124 23.01 22.72 -26.65
CA LEU A 124 22.63 24.07 -27.14
C LEU A 124 21.33 24.62 -26.48
N SER A 125 21.48 25.32 -25.36
CA SER A 125 20.98 26.70 -25.08
C SER A 125 19.60 27.23 -25.63
N VAL A 126 18.65 27.48 -24.71
CA VAL A 126 17.96 28.79 -24.44
C VAL A 126 16.82 29.31 -25.38
N LYS A 127 15.56 29.39 -24.86
CA LYS A 127 14.86 30.63 -24.40
C LYS A 127 13.43 30.42 -23.82
N GLU A 128 13.13 31.18 -22.76
CA GLU A 128 11.78 31.46 -22.24
C GLU A 128 11.00 32.44 -23.14
N ASN A 129 9.67 32.52 -22.95
CA ASN A 129 9.04 33.84 -22.80
C ASN A 129 7.70 33.77 -22.06
N GLU A 130 7.51 34.67 -21.08
CA GLU A 130 6.25 34.87 -20.37
C GLU A 130 5.25 35.75 -21.16
N ARG A 131 3.95 35.67 -20.81
CA ARG A 131 3.11 36.87 -20.66
C ARG A 131 1.74 36.68 -19.98
N ASN A 132 1.61 37.28 -18.80
CA ASN A 132 0.54 38.18 -18.34
C ASN A 132 -0.95 37.76 -18.49
N GLY A 133 -1.48 37.18 -17.39
CA GLY A 133 -2.33 37.92 -16.45
C GLY A 133 -3.54 38.74 -16.93
N ARG A 134 -4.74 38.27 -16.54
CA ARG A 134 -5.92 39.12 -16.25
C ARG A 134 -6.76 38.45 -15.13
N PRO A 135 -7.17 39.16 -14.07
CA PRO A 135 -8.03 38.58 -13.05
C PRO A 135 -9.48 38.51 -13.55
N ALA A 136 -10.09 37.33 -13.46
CA ALA A 136 -11.50 37.15 -13.74
C ALA A 136 -12.36 37.77 -12.62
N ILE A 137 -13.33 38.59 -13.01
CA ILE A 137 -14.31 39.18 -12.09
C ILE A 137 -15.26 38.06 -11.66
N GLY A 138 -15.29 37.77 -10.36
CA GLY A 138 -16.19 36.78 -9.78
C GLY A 138 -17.67 37.19 -9.85
N PRO A 139 -18.61 36.23 -9.74
CA PRO A 139 -20.04 36.55 -9.68
C PRO A 139 -20.38 37.40 -8.45
N PRO A 140 -21.46 38.21 -8.49
CA PRO A 140 -21.85 39.05 -7.37
C PRO A 140 -22.17 38.22 -6.11
N PRO A 141 -21.94 38.77 -4.90
CA PRO A 141 -22.23 38.06 -3.66
C PRO A 141 -23.72 37.73 -3.54
N PRO A 142 -24.08 36.60 -2.88
CA PRO A 142 -25.48 36.24 -2.69
C PRO A 142 -26.21 37.30 -1.84
N PRO A 143 -27.54 37.45 -2.02
CA PRO A 143 -28.32 38.44 -1.27
C PRO A 143 -28.27 38.16 0.24
N PRO A 144 -28.32 39.21 1.08
CA PRO A 144 -28.30 39.05 2.53
C PRO A 144 -29.56 38.28 3.01
N PRO A 145 -29.43 37.45 4.06
CA PRO A 145 -30.56 36.71 4.61
C PRO A 145 -31.62 37.66 5.20
N PRO A 146 -32.91 37.29 5.17
CA PRO A 146 -33.99 38.13 5.67
C PRO A 146 -33.87 38.37 7.18
N PRO A 147 -34.22 39.57 7.68
CA PRO A 147 -34.17 39.88 9.10
C PRO A 147 -35.19 39.03 9.89
N PRO A 148 -34.87 38.61 11.13
CA PRO A 148 -35.77 37.79 11.93
C PRO A 148 -37.06 38.56 12.30
N SER A 149 -38.21 37.95 12.03
CA SER A 149 -39.50 38.48 12.45
C SER A 149 -39.58 38.59 13.97
N LYS A 150 -40.09 39.72 14.47
CA LYS A 150 -40.20 40.01 15.89
C LYS A 150 -41.34 39.20 16.51
N PHE A 151 -41.01 38.15 17.25
CA PHE A 151 -41.90 37.56 18.25
C PHE A 151 -41.35 37.79 19.65
N SER A 152 -42.25 38.06 20.58
CA SER A 152 -41.94 38.61 21.90
C SER A 152 -41.46 37.55 22.90
N ALA A 153 -40.57 37.98 23.79
CA ALA A 153 -40.29 37.44 25.13
C ALA A 153 -39.98 35.93 25.30
N GLY A 154 -38.77 35.63 25.80
CA GLY A 154 -38.56 34.47 26.69
C GLY A 154 -37.29 33.64 26.50
N SER A 155 -36.38 33.75 27.48
CA SER A 155 -35.42 32.72 27.91
C SER A 155 -34.18 32.37 27.06
N ALA A 156 -33.02 32.59 27.69
CA ALA A 156 -31.77 31.82 27.68
C ALA A 156 -31.30 31.08 26.40
N ASN A 157 -30.19 31.58 25.82
CA ASN A 157 -29.09 30.83 25.18
C ASN A 157 -29.41 29.47 24.50
N VAL A 158 -30.43 29.43 23.63
CA VAL A 158 -30.63 28.29 22.73
C VAL A 158 -29.71 28.45 21.53
N VAL A 159 -28.54 27.80 21.57
CA VAL A 159 -27.83 27.40 20.36
C VAL A 159 -28.81 26.52 19.57
N ARG A 160 -29.33 27.03 18.46
CA ARG A 160 -30.27 26.32 17.58
C ARG A 160 -29.55 25.12 16.94
N ARG A 161 -29.48 24.02 17.68
CA ARG A 161 -28.94 22.75 17.17
C ARG A 161 -29.83 22.31 16.03
N VAL A 162 -29.26 22.25 14.83
CA VAL A 162 -29.92 21.76 13.63
C VAL A 162 -30.40 20.33 13.92
N PRO A 163 -31.72 20.04 13.86
CA PRO A 163 -32.25 18.73 14.25
C PRO A 163 -31.53 17.58 13.54
N GLY A 164 -31.32 17.70 12.22
CA GLY A 164 -30.58 16.71 11.43
C GLY A 164 -29.13 16.46 11.87
N VAL A 165 -28.43 17.43 12.49
CA VAL A 165 -27.08 17.21 13.02
C VAL A 165 -27.13 16.46 14.36
N MET A 166 -28.12 16.74 15.20
CA MET A 166 -28.36 16.01 16.44
C MET A 166 -28.83 14.58 16.16
N GLU A 167 -29.73 14.39 15.21
CA GLU A 167 -30.21 13.09 14.73
C GLU A 167 -29.05 12.28 14.12
N PHE A 168 -28.27 12.87 13.21
CA PHE A 168 -27.08 12.22 12.64
C PHE A 168 -26.05 11.82 13.70
N TYR A 169 -25.75 12.71 14.65
CA TYR A 169 -24.86 12.40 15.78
C TYR A 169 -25.41 11.26 16.64
N HIS A 170 -26.72 11.24 16.93
CA HIS A 170 -27.36 10.15 17.67
C HIS A 170 -27.38 8.83 16.90
N SER A 171 -27.64 8.84 15.58
CA SER A 171 -27.54 7.65 14.72
C SER A 171 -26.12 7.08 14.64
N LEU A 172 -25.09 7.93 14.72
CA LEU A 172 -23.69 7.50 14.68
C LEU A 172 -23.16 7.02 16.05
N THR A 173 -23.60 7.64 17.14
CA THR A 173 -23.04 7.40 18.50
C THR A 173 -23.85 6.42 19.34
N ARG A 174 -25.14 6.21 19.08
CA ARG A 174 -25.95 5.21 19.79
C ARG A 174 -25.84 3.85 19.12
N LYS A 175 -24.80 3.11 19.49
CA LYS A 175 -24.72 1.67 19.25
C LYS A 175 -25.79 0.98 20.11
N ASP A 176 -26.86 0.50 19.47
CA ASP A 176 -28.04 -0.01 20.17
C ASP A 176 -27.71 -1.24 21.04
N SER A 177 -28.18 -1.21 22.29
CA SER A 177 -28.03 -2.28 23.29
C SER A 177 -29.38 -2.90 23.68
N ARG A 178 -30.48 -2.52 23.02
CA ARG A 178 -31.83 -3.00 23.35
C ARG A 178 -32.33 -4.00 22.32
N ILE A 179 -32.11 -5.28 22.62
CA ILE A 179 -32.89 -6.37 22.03
C ILE A 179 -34.36 -6.08 22.34
N ASP A 180 -35.17 -5.82 21.32
CA ASP A 180 -36.59 -6.19 21.24
C ASP A 180 -37.12 -5.94 19.81
N SER A 181 -37.42 -7.04 19.13
CA SER A 181 -38.37 -7.26 18.03
C SER A 181 -38.95 -6.09 17.20
N ASN A 182 -38.85 -6.29 15.87
CA ASN A 182 -39.52 -5.63 14.74
C ASN A 182 -38.99 -4.27 14.21
N THR A 183 -38.57 -4.36 12.94
CA THR A 183 -38.48 -3.26 11.96
C THR A 183 -37.38 -2.21 12.18
N SER A 184 -36.12 -2.63 12.12
CA SER A 184 -35.03 -1.74 11.68
C SER A 184 -34.09 -2.43 10.68
N ILE A 185 -34.60 -2.61 9.45
CA ILE A 185 -33.76 -2.91 8.28
C ILE A 185 -32.69 -1.81 8.14
N ALA A 186 -33.04 -0.55 8.47
CA ALA A 186 -32.12 0.59 8.48
C ALA A 186 -30.94 0.41 9.44
N GLY A 187 -31.13 -0.06 10.68
CA GLY A 187 -30.01 -0.23 11.64
C GLY A 187 -29.00 -1.30 11.20
N VAL A 188 -29.49 -2.41 10.64
CA VAL A 188 -28.65 -3.45 10.04
C VAL A 188 -27.96 -2.92 8.78
N GLN A 189 -28.67 -2.18 7.93
CA GLN A 189 -28.08 -1.52 6.76
C GLN A 189 -27.04 -0.47 7.13
N ILE A 190 -27.19 0.32 8.19
CA ILE A 190 -26.18 1.33 8.59
C ILE A 190 -24.92 0.65 9.13
N ALA A 191 -25.05 -0.41 9.94
CA ALA A 191 -23.90 -1.17 10.44
C ALA A 191 -23.23 -2.04 9.35
N ALA A 192 -23.98 -2.52 8.35
CA ALA A 192 -23.44 -3.14 7.15
C ALA A 192 -22.74 -2.10 6.27
N ASN A 193 -23.39 -0.95 6.02
CA ASN A 193 -22.83 0.16 5.26
C ASN A 193 -21.60 0.76 5.94
N ALA A 194 -21.46 0.76 7.27
CA ALA A 194 -20.22 1.18 7.93
C ALA A 194 -19.04 0.25 7.61
N ARG A 195 -19.27 -1.06 7.50
CA ARG A 195 -18.24 -2.04 7.09
C ARG A 195 -18.03 -2.05 5.58
N ASN A 196 -19.09 -1.86 4.81
CA ASN A 196 -19.03 -1.77 3.35
C ASN A 196 -18.38 -0.45 2.93
N MET A 197 -18.59 0.68 3.61
CA MET A 197 -17.97 1.97 3.31
C MET A 197 -16.45 1.86 3.29
N ILE A 198 -15.83 1.13 4.22
CA ILE A 198 -14.38 0.90 4.22
C ILE A 198 -13.97 0.09 2.98
N GLY A 199 -14.59 -1.07 2.74
CA GLY A 199 -14.30 -1.89 1.56
C GLY A 199 -14.65 -1.24 0.22
N GLU A 200 -15.64 -0.34 0.18
CA GLU A 200 -16.05 0.46 -0.97
C GLU A 200 -15.09 1.62 -1.21
N ILE A 201 -14.62 2.30 -0.16
CA ILE A 201 -13.58 3.34 -0.27
C ILE A 201 -12.27 2.70 -0.72
N GLU A 202 -11.86 1.57 -0.15
CA GLU A 202 -10.68 0.82 -0.57
C GLU A 202 -10.81 0.36 -2.04
N ASN A 203 -11.89 -0.36 -2.36
CA ASN A 203 -12.09 -0.95 -3.69
C ASN A 203 -12.49 0.05 -4.80
N ARG A 204 -12.94 1.27 -4.46
CA ARG A 204 -13.20 2.37 -5.42
C ARG A 204 -12.20 3.53 -5.28
N SER A 205 -11.16 3.40 -4.46
CA SER A 205 -10.15 4.45 -4.32
C SER A 205 -9.51 4.74 -5.68
N ARG A 206 -9.35 6.02 -6.02
CA ARG A 206 -8.69 6.45 -7.27
C ARG A 206 -7.32 5.78 -7.44
N TYR A 207 -6.59 5.63 -6.35
CA TYR A 207 -5.30 4.95 -6.29
C TYR A 207 -5.38 3.46 -6.66
N LEU A 208 -6.31 2.69 -6.08
CA LEU A 208 -6.46 1.27 -6.47
C LEU A 208 -6.96 1.11 -7.91
N MET A 209 -7.83 2.02 -8.39
CA MET A 209 -8.26 2.01 -9.80
C MET A 209 -7.09 2.30 -10.75
N ALA A 210 -6.20 3.23 -10.39
CA ALA A 210 -5.00 3.51 -11.15
C ALA A 210 -4.04 2.31 -11.19
N ILE A 211 -3.79 1.65 -10.05
CA ILE A 211 -2.99 0.40 -10.01
C ILE A 211 -3.59 -0.68 -10.92
N LYS A 212 -4.92 -0.90 -10.89
CA LYS A 212 -5.57 -1.87 -11.78
C LYS A 212 -5.41 -1.48 -13.26
N SER A 213 -5.60 -0.19 -13.58
CA SER A 213 -5.36 0.35 -14.92
C SER A 213 -3.93 0.12 -15.40
N ASP A 214 -2.93 0.34 -14.55
CA ASP A 214 -1.52 0.12 -14.89
C ASP A 214 -1.21 -1.37 -15.09
N VAL A 215 -1.75 -2.25 -14.23
CA VAL A 215 -1.63 -3.72 -14.39
C VAL A 215 -2.25 -4.20 -15.71
N GLU A 216 -3.39 -3.62 -16.12
CA GLU A 216 -4.07 -3.96 -17.36
C GLU A 216 -3.37 -3.39 -18.61
N THR A 217 -2.84 -2.16 -18.54
CA THR A 217 -2.29 -1.45 -19.71
C THR A 217 -0.78 -1.58 -19.90
N GLN A 218 0.00 -1.66 -18.81
CA GLN A 218 1.47 -1.69 -18.86
C GLN A 218 2.05 -3.11 -18.88
N GLY A 219 1.22 -4.13 -19.12
CA GLY A 219 1.65 -5.52 -19.11
C GLY A 219 2.75 -5.85 -20.12
N ASP A 220 2.73 -5.25 -21.32
CA ASP A 220 3.80 -5.43 -22.31
C ASP A 220 5.10 -4.74 -21.90
N LEU A 221 5.01 -3.55 -21.32
CA LEU A 221 6.16 -2.84 -20.77
C LEU A 221 6.82 -3.67 -19.66
N ILE A 222 6.03 -4.16 -18.70
CA ILE A 222 6.56 -4.95 -17.58
C ILE A 222 7.13 -6.29 -18.06
N ARG A 223 6.51 -6.97 -19.04
CA ARG A 223 7.10 -8.17 -19.67
C ARG A 223 8.42 -7.89 -20.38
N PHE A 224 8.55 -6.72 -21.01
CA PHE A 224 9.80 -6.28 -21.63
C PHE A 224 10.88 -6.01 -20.56
N LEU A 225 10.56 -5.23 -19.53
CA LEU A 225 11.46 -4.96 -18.41
C LEU A 225 11.89 -6.23 -17.67
N THR A 226 10.97 -7.17 -17.42
CA THR A 226 11.27 -8.50 -16.86
C THR A 226 12.33 -9.22 -17.69
N LYS A 227 12.19 -9.28 -19.02
CA LYS A 227 13.19 -9.92 -19.89
C LYS A 227 14.55 -9.22 -19.82
N GLU A 228 14.55 -7.89 -19.82
CA GLU A 228 15.79 -7.11 -19.75
C GLU A 228 16.52 -7.35 -18.42
N VAL A 229 15.81 -7.31 -17.29
CA VAL A 229 16.39 -7.60 -15.97
C VAL A 229 16.81 -9.06 -15.83
N VAL A 230 16.05 -10.03 -16.34
CA VAL A 230 16.45 -11.46 -16.34
C VAL A 230 17.73 -11.68 -17.17
N ASN A 231 17.80 -11.10 -18.36
CA ASN A 231 18.95 -11.25 -19.27
C ASN A 231 20.17 -10.39 -18.88
N ALA A 232 19.98 -9.37 -18.05
CA ALA A 232 21.05 -8.48 -17.58
C ALA A 232 22.21 -9.27 -16.97
N THR A 233 23.35 -9.27 -17.66
CA THR A 233 24.62 -9.86 -17.21
C THR A 233 25.73 -8.89 -17.57
N PHE A 234 26.27 -8.21 -16.54
CA PHE A 234 27.26 -7.16 -16.71
C PHE A 234 28.62 -7.58 -16.15
N LYS A 235 29.68 -7.06 -16.76
CA LYS A 235 31.07 -7.23 -16.29
C LYS A 235 31.53 -6.03 -15.46
N ASP A 236 31.01 -4.84 -15.76
CA ASP A 236 31.24 -3.62 -15.00
C ASP A 236 30.01 -3.27 -14.17
N ILE A 237 30.24 -2.77 -12.96
CA ILE A 237 29.23 -2.26 -12.05
C ILE A 237 28.67 -0.90 -12.52
N ALA A 238 29.43 -0.15 -13.34
CA ALA A 238 28.94 1.06 -13.99
C ALA A 238 27.79 0.76 -14.98
N ASP A 239 27.83 -0.39 -15.67
CA ASP A 239 26.74 -0.83 -16.57
C ASP A 239 25.48 -1.24 -15.76
N VAL A 240 25.66 -1.88 -14.60
CA VAL A 240 24.57 -2.16 -13.64
C VAL A 240 23.90 -0.85 -13.20
N GLU A 241 24.72 0.16 -12.86
CA GLU A 241 24.24 1.47 -12.44
C GLU A 241 23.46 2.19 -13.56
N ALA A 242 23.91 2.05 -14.81
CA ALA A 242 23.23 2.57 -15.99
C ALA A 242 21.90 1.85 -16.26
N LEU A 243 21.84 0.51 -16.14
CA LEU A 243 20.59 -0.23 -16.27
C LEU A 243 19.60 0.17 -15.17
N VAL A 244 20.03 0.23 -13.91
CA VAL A 244 19.15 0.62 -12.79
C VAL A 244 18.58 2.02 -12.99
N LYS A 245 19.41 3.00 -13.38
CA LYS A 245 18.94 4.36 -13.74
C LYS A 245 17.88 4.37 -14.84
N TRP A 246 18.01 3.49 -15.84
CA TRP A 246 17.00 3.34 -16.90
C TRP A 246 15.75 2.61 -16.41
N LEU A 247 15.91 1.54 -15.63
CA LEU A 247 14.84 0.72 -15.09
C LEU A 247 13.92 1.52 -14.17
N ASP A 248 14.50 2.27 -13.23
CA ASP A 248 13.75 3.12 -12.30
C ASP A 248 13.04 4.27 -13.05
N ARG A 249 13.61 4.76 -14.16
CA ARG A 249 12.93 5.71 -15.05
C ARG A 249 11.73 5.07 -15.75
N GLU A 250 11.88 3.86 -16.27
CA GLU A 250 10.79 3.20 -17.01
C GLU A 250 9.67 2.71 -16.05
N LEU A 251 10.01 2.36 -14.81
CA LEU A 251 9.03 2.03 -13.76
C LEU A 251 8.38 3.29 -13.16
N SER A 252 8.99 4.47 -13.29
CA SER A 252 8.40 5.75 -12.82
C SER A 252 7.13 6.18 -13.57
N TYR A 253 6.79 5.53 -14.69
CA TYR A 253 5.50 5.72 -15.37
C TYR A 253 4.33 5.02 -14.65
N LEU A 254 4.61 4.10 -13.72
CA LEU A 254 3.62 3.40 -12.91
C LEU A 254 3.21 4.25 -11.69
N VAL A 255 1.95 4.21 -11.31
CA VAL A 255 1.43 4.98 -10.16
C VAL A 255 1.96 4.47 -8.83
N ASP A 256 2.22 3.17 -8.72
CA ASP A 256 3.01 2.57 -7.64
C ASP A 256 3.69 1.30 -8.19
N GLU A 257 5.01 1.38 -8.37
CA GLU A 257 5.84 0.28 -8.87
C GLU A 257 5.55 -1.04 -8.12
N ARG A 258 5.66 -1.04 -6.79
CA ARG A 258 5.54 -2.26 -5.98
C ARG A 258 4.13 -2.83 -5.99
N ALA A 259 3.12 -1.95 -5.96
CA ALA A 259 1.72 -2.36 -5.99
C ALA A 259 1.27 -2.84 -7.37
N VAL A 260 1.91 -2.40 -8.47
CA VAL A 260 1.67 -2.92 -9.83
C VAL A 260 2.44 -4.23 -10.02
N LEU A 261 3.76 -4.23 -9.81
CA LEU A 261 4.66 -5.37 -10.10
C LEU A 261 4.29 -6.66 -9.37
N LYS A 262 3.71 -6.60 -8.15
CA LYS A 262 3.22 -7.80 -7.42
C LYS A 262 2.18 -8.63 -8.18
N HIS A 263 1.56 -8.09 -9.23
CA HIS A 263 0.60 -8.83 -10.08
C HIS A 263 1.29 -9.59 -11.22
N PHE A 264 2.60 -9.41 -11.41
CA PHE A 264 3.41 -10.01 -12.46
C PHE A 264 4.36 -11.05 -11.84
N PRO A 265 3.97 -12.35 -11.77
CA PRO A 265 4.75 -13.37 -11.06
C PRO A 265 6.11 -13.69 -11.71
N GLU A 266 6.32 -13.25 -12.96
CA GLU A 266 7.59 -13.37 -13.67
C GLU A 266 8.60 -12.25 -13.30
N TRP A 267 8.17 -11.22 -12.55
CA TRP A 267 9.04 -10.11 -12.19
C TRP A 267 10.19 -10.59 -11.28
N PRO A 268 11.47 -10.37 -11.66
CA PRO A 268 12.62 -10.89 -10.94
C PRO A 268 13.00 -9.98 -9.75
N GLU A 269 12.08 -9.80 -8.79
CA GLU A 269 12.18 -8.85 -7.67
C GLU A 269 13.54 -8.90 -6.96
N GLN A 270 13.98 -10.10 -6.56
CA GLN A 270 15.26 -10.30 -5.87
C GLN A 270 16.47 -9.83 -6.71
N LYS A 271 16.43 -10.01 -8.04
CA LYS A 271 17.51 -9.58 -8.93
C LYS A 271 17.48 -8.06 -9.14
N ALA A 272 16.31 -7.48 -9.35
CA ALA A 272 16.14 -6.04 -9.48
C ALA A 272 16.61 -5.31 -8.22
N ASP A 273 16.21 -5.77 -7.03
CA ASP A 273 16.59 -5.15 -5.76
C ASP A 273 18.08 -5.34 -5.45
N ALA A 274 18.67 -6.52 -5.71
CA ALA A 274 20.12 -6.72 -5.59
C ALA A 274 20.93 -5.81 -6.54
N MET A 275 20.44 -5.57 -7.76
CA MET A 275 21.08 -4.65 -8.70
C MET A 275 20.95 -3.19 -8.24
N ARG A 276 19.83 -2.80 -7.64
CA ARG A 276 19.64 -1.47 -7.01
C ARG A 276 20.58 -1.26 -5.82
N GLU A 277 20.70 -2.26 -4.93
CA GLU A 277 21.61 -2.23 -3.79
C GLU A 277 23.08 -2.13 -4.25
N ALA A 278 23.47 -2.91 -5.26
CA ALA A 278 24.81 -2.86 -5.84
C ALA A 278 25.10 -1.50 -6.52
N ALA A 279 24.15 -0.96 -7.29
CA ALA A 279 24.27 0.35 -7.94
C ALA A 279 24.33 1.50 -6.93
N PHE A 280 23.55 1.43 -5.84
CA PHE A 280 23.61 2.40 -4.73
C PHE A 280 24.98 2.34 -4.04
N SER A 281 25.43 1.15 -3.65
CA SER A 281 26.71 0.92 -2.97
C SER A 281 27.89 1.38 -3.82
N TYR A 282 27.86 1.09 -5.13
CA TYR A 282 28.86 1.58 -6.07
C TYR A 282 28.90 3.10 -6.15
N ARG A 283 27.73 3.76 -6.27
CA ARG A 283 27.65 5.22 -6.35
C ARG A 283 28.16 5.87 -5.06
N ASP A 284 27.84 5.31 -3.90
CA ASP A 284 28.32 5.81 -2.61
C ASP A 284 29.85 5.68 -2.49
N LEU A 285 30.41 4.51 -2.80
CA LEU A 285 31.86 4.29 -2.84
C LEU A 285 32.57 5.18 -3.88
N PHE A 286 31.95 5.42 -5.04
CA PHE A 286 32.49 6.31 -6.07
C PHE A 286 32.48 7.78 -5.62
N ASN A 287 31.42 8.20 -4.92
CA ASN A 287 31.32 9.53 -4.33
C ASN A 287 32.36 9.71 -3.21
N LEU A 288 32.51 8.74 -2.30
CA LEU A 288 33.52 8.75 -1.25
C LEU A 288 34.94 8.80 -1.84
N LYS A 289 35.24 7.96 -2.84
CA LYS A 289 36.52 8.01 -3.58
C LYS A 289 36.77 9.39 -4.18
N SER A 290 35.74 10.01 -4.75
CA SER A 290 35.83 11.36 -5.35
C SER A 290 36.06 12.43 -4.28
N GLU A 291 35.39 12.33 -3.13
CA GLU A 291 35.56 13.20 -1.97
C GLU A 291 37.00 13.13 -1.43
N VAL A 292 37.51 11.91 -1.18
CA VAL A 292 38.91 11.66 -0.76
C VAL A 292 39.91 12.18 -1.79
N ALA A 293 39.71 11.92 -3.09
CA ALA A 293 40.61 12.41 -4.13
C ALA A 293 40.55 13.95 -4.31
N SER A 294 39.42 14.58 -3.98
CA SER A 294 39.24 16.03 -4.01
C SER A 294 39.73 16.73 -2.73
N PHE A 295 40.02 15.97 -1.67
CA PHE A 295 40.39 16.52 -0.37
C PHE A 295 41.66 17.35 -0.47
N LYS A 296 41.56 18.61 -0.04
CA LYS A 296 42.68 19.54 0.05
C LYS A 296 42.63 20.21 1.40
N ASP A 297 43.73 20.13 2.14
CA ASP A 297 43.89 20.87 3.38
C ASP A 297 43.91 22.38 3.09
N ASN A 298 43.31 23.16 3.98
CA ASN A 298 43.14 24.60 3.83
C ASN A 298 44.00 25.31 4.89
N PRO A 299 45.16 25.89 4.52
CA PRO A 299 46.08 26.50 5.49
C PRO A 299 45.53 27.77 6.17
N LYS A 300 44.32 28.22 5.80
CA LYS A 300 43.60 29.32 6.46
C LYS A 300 42.55 28.85 7.47
N GLU A 301 42.32 27.54 7.56
CA GLU A 301 41.34 26.92 8.44
C GLU A 301 41.97 26.60 9.81
N PRO A 302 41.26 26.76 10.95
CA PRO A 302 41.78 26.34 12.24
C PRO A 302 42.08 24.83 12.26
N LEU A 303 43.25 24.44 12.77
CA LEU A 303 43.71 23.04 12.80
C LEU A 303 42.67 22.06 13.38
N SER A 304 41.91 22.47 14.40
CA SER A 304 40.85 21.65 15.00
C SER A 304 39.69 21.34 14.05
N LEU A 305 39.40 22.23 13.09
CA LEU A 305 38.34 22.03 12.10
C LEU A 305 38.85 21.16 10.94
N ALA A 306 40.09 21.39 10.48
CA ALA A 306 40.76 20.53 9.50
C ALA A 306 40.90 19.07 10.00
N LEU A 307 41.36 18.89 11.24
CA LEU A 307 41.42 17.56 11.89
C LEU A 307 40.04 16.90 11.97
N LYS A 308 39.00 17.65 12.35
CA LYS A 308 37.63 17.11 12.42
C LYS A 308 37.11 16.67 11.04
N ARG A 309 37.47 17.37 9.97
CA ARG A 309 37.11 17.00 8.59
C ARG A 309 37.86 15.76 8.11
N MET A 310 39.16 15.65 8.42
CA MET A 310 39.93 14.45 8.13
C MET A 310 39.37 13.22 8.87
N GLN A 311 39.07 13.36 10.16
CA GLN A 311 38.46 12.29 10.95
C GLN A 311 37.09 11.87 10.39
N ALA A 312 36.20 12.83 10.10
CA ALA A 312 34.87 12.54 9.54
C ALA A 312 34.90 11.88 8.15
N LEU A 313 36.01 12.02 7.41
CA LEU A 313 36.23 11.35 6.13
C LEU A 313 36.91 9.96 6.30
N GLN A 314 37.65 9.76 7.40
CA GLN A 314 38.21 8.47 7.80
C GLN A 314 37.18 7.53 8.43
N ASP A 315 36.16 8.07 9.10
CA ASP A 315 35.10 7.32 9.78
C ASP A 315 33.99 6.80 8.82
N ARG A 316 34.15 7.02 7.51
CA ARG A 316 33.19 6.65 6.44
C ARG A 316 33.74 5.55 5.54
#